data_AF-A0A357IWQ9-F1
#
_entry.id   AF-A0A357IWQ9-F1
#
_cell.length_a   1.000
_cell.length_b   1.000
_cell.length_c   1.000
_cell.angle_alpha   90.00
_cell.angle_beta   90.00
_cell.angle_gamma   90.00
#
_symmetry.space_group_name_H-M   'P 1'
#
loop_
_entity.id
_entity.type
_entity.pdbx_description
1 polymer ?
#
loop_
_entity_poly.entity_id
_entity_poly.type
_entity_poly.pdbx_seq_one_letter_code
_entity_poly.pdbx_strand_id
1 'polypeptide(L)'
;MSNSGNGNITGNRNRLILISVTAFLLSLLVASNLGADTVQLRNGSTVYGRILHQDQSSLRIHTGDRILNISKKRILRVEYNALREPPEKEPVGREEDVTGIKNEEEIRRLLNRKNQDSTDDSAAEVESDSSQNPNNSDNSDKDRQMENSETNENANRTTEKKEEDDIASDQHDSSQEPGQERKEKEKEDEDEIERNSHIKNSEEENKDPGNSQRVGRMDILWRSALIPGWGQWYAGDTWKGMGFTVLFAGAAYGVYETNRLYISQAAELESADNPFSFQNTLLADQGFIPGYPSLSQLADPAYFYTYDQSYSGQRATLENRYDSVRAASAFLVLIYIWNLADAYFFTELPSERSAMAGETEKDSAFFISAVAPGGNPSRYRLRPRKRIAPSAMPTEWSLGWSMNTNW
;
A
#
# COMPACT_ATOMS: atom_id res chain seq x y z
N MET A 1 -63.96 21.22 -5.22
CA MET A 1 -62.95 22.30 -5.25
C MET A 1 -61.69 21.79 -4.54
N SER A 2 -60.53 22.11 -5.10
CA SER A 2 -59.17 21.88 -4.58
C SER A 2 -58.66 20.44 -4.55
N ASN A 3 -57.94 20.07 -5.62
CA ASN A 3 -56.94 19.01 -5.63
C ASN A 3 -55.59 19.69 -5.88
N SER A 4 -54.77 19.85 -4.84
CA SER A 4 -53.43 20.44 -4.91
C SER A 4 -52.55 19.75 -3.87
N GLY A 5 -51.58 18.97 -4.35
CA GLY A 5 -50.61 18.33 -3.48
C GLY A 5 -49.81 17.26 -4.19
N ASN A 6 -48.98 17.62 -5.18
CA ASN A 6 -47.97 16.71 -5.75
C ASN A 6 -46.82 17.47 -6.44
N GLY A 7 -46.25 18.48 -5.77
CA GLY A 7 -45.22 19.36 -6.36
C GLY A 7 -43.75 19.08 -6.01
N ASN A 8 -43.42 18.32 -4.96
CA ASN A 8 -42.09 18.46 -4.32
C ASN A 8 -41.14 17.25 -4.39
N ILE A 9 -41.46 16.17 -5.11
CA ILE A 9 -40.63 14.94 -5.06
C ILE A 9 -39.39 15.01 -5.97
N THR A 10 -39.39 15.88 -6.99
CA THR A 10 -38.30 15.94 -7.98
C THR A 10 -37.03 16.64 -7.48
N GLY A 11 -37.13 17.51 -6.47
CA GLY A 11 -35.97 18.29 -5.97
C GLY A 11 -34.91 17.48 -5.21
N ASN A 12 -35.29 16.42 -4.51
CA ASN A 12 -34.37 15.67 -3.65
C ASN A 12 -33.44 14.72 -4.43
N ARG A 13 -33.86 14.24 -5.60
CA ARG A 13 -33.04 13.30 -6.41
C ARG A 13 -31.78 13.95 -6.97
N ASN A 14 -31.87 15.19 -7.43
CA ASN A 14 -30.73 15.90 -8.00
C ASN A 14 -29.68 16.27 -6.94
N ARG A 15 -30.10 16.51 -5.69
CA ARG A 15 -29.18 16.76 -4.57
C ARG A 15 -28.37 15.53 -4.19
N LEU A 16 -29.01 14.35 -4.17
CA LEU A 16 -28.34 13.08 -3.88
C LEU A 16 -27.29 12.69 -4.96
N ILE A 17 -27.60 12.93 -6.23
CA ILE A 17 -26.67 12.69 -7.33
C ILE A 17 -25.46 13.62 -7.24
N LEU A 18 -25.67 14.90 -6.94
CA LEU A 18 -24.59 15.87 -6.81
C LEU A 18 -23.62 15.48 -5.67
N ILE A 19 -24.17 15.10 -4.51
CA ILE A 19 -23.37 14.68 -3.34
C ILE A 19 -22.53 13.43 -3.65
N SER A 20 -23.12 12.44 -4.32
CA SER A 20 -22.44 11.20 -4.71
C SER A 20 -21.28 11.46 -5.68
N VAL A 21 -21.50 12.28 -6.71
CA VAL A 21 -20.45 12.65 -7.69
C VAL A 21 -19.30 13.40 -7.00
N THR A 22 -19.61 14.33 -6.09
CA THR A 22 -18.56 15.04 -5.33
C THR A 22 -17.77 14.12 -4.40
N ALA A 23 -18.43 13.17 -3.73
CA ALA A 23 -17.77 12.21 -2.86
C ALA A 23 -16.85 11.25 -3.65
N PHE A 24 -17.29 10.81 -4.83
CA PHE A 24 -16.49 9.97 -5.72
C PHE A 24 -15.25 10.72 -6.25
N LEU A 25 -15.42 11.97 -6.71
CA LEU A 25 -14.29 12.81 -7.15
C LEU A 25 -13.30 13.09 -6.02
N LEU A 26 -13.81 13.32 -4.79
CA LEU A 26 -12.96 13.52 -3.62
C LEU A 26 -12.20 12.24 -3.25
N SER A 27 -12.85 11.07 -3.33
CA SER A 27 -12.20 9.77 -3.11
C SER A 27 -11.09 9.50 -4.13
N LEU A 28 -11.29 9.90 -5.40
CA LEU A 28 -10.28 9.77 -6.46
C LEU A 28 -9.06 10.68 -6.21
N LEU A 29 -9.28 11.87 -5.63
CA LEU A 29 -8.23 12.81 -5.24
C LEU A 29 -7.44 12.36 -4.01
N VAL A 30 -8.05 11.63 -3.07
CA VAL A 30 -7.34 11.11 -1.89
C VAL A 30 -6.42 9.92 -2.27
N ALA A 31 -6.80 9.11 -3.26
CA ALA A 31 -6.04 7.94 -3.68
C ALA A 31 -4.68 8.27 -4.34
N SER A 32 -4.47 9.50 -4.82
CA SER A 32 -3.22 9.91 -5.50
C SER A 32 -2.06 10.28 -4.57
N ASN A 33 -2.25 10.21 -3.24
CA ASN A 33 -1.23 10.58 -2.25
C ASN A 33 -0.62 9.39 -1.48
N LEU A 34 -0.86 8.14 -1.90
CA LEU A 34 -0.52 6.95 -1.09
C LEU A 34 0.92 6.40 -1.25
N GLY A 35 1.81 7.08 -1.97
CA GLY A 35 3.22 6.68 -2.06
C GLY A 35 4.08 7.28 -0.95
N ALA A 36 4.15 6.64 0.22
CA ALA A 36 5.18 6.97 1.20
C ALA A 36 6.46 6.18 0.88
N ASP A 37 7.60 6.86 0.78
CA ASP A 37 8.89 6.20 0.63
C ASP A 37 9.35 5.68 1.99
N THR A 38 10.06 4.56 1.98
CA THR A 38 10.57 3.90 3.19
C THR A 38 12.10 3.98 3.20
N VAL A 39 12.67 4.59 4.23
CA VAL A 39 14.12 4.71 4.41
C VAL A 39 14.56 3.89 5.61
N GLN A 40 15.23 2.78 5.34
CA GLN A 40 15.84 1.94 6.38
C GLN A 40 17.22 2.50 6.73
N LEU A 41 17.43 2.76 8.02
CA LEU A 41 18.69 3.27 8.58
C LEU A 41 19.58 2.11 9.05
N ARG A 42 20.90 2.35 9.10
CA ARG A 42 21.91 1.36 9.52
C ARG A 42 21.75 0.87 10.95
N ASN A 43 21.09 1.65 11.81
CA ASN A 43 20.75 1.25 13.17
C ASN A 43 19.51 0.35 13.25
N GLY A 44 18.95 -0.06 12.10
CA GLY A 44 17.75 -0.89 12.01
C GLY A 44 16.43 -0.12 12.09
N SER A 45 16.45 1.19 12.36
CA SER A 45 15.22 2.00 12.39
C SER A 45 14.74 2.37 10.98
N THR A 46 13.44 2.51 10.81
CA THR A 46 12.81 2.81 9.52
C THR A 46 12.08 4.15 9.60
N VAL A 47 12.34 5.04 8.64
CA VAL A 47 11.67 6.33 8.51
C VAL A 47 10.76 6.30 7.30
N TYR A 48 9.48 6.56 7.54
CA TYR A 48 8.46 6.66 6.49
C TYR A 48 8.21 8.11 6.14
N GLY A 49 8.12 8.43 4.86
CA GLY A 49 7.76 9.78 4.43
C GLY A 49 8.04 10.02 2.96
N ARG A 50 7.63 11.18 2.46
CA ARG A 50 7.90 11.56 1.06
C ARG A 50 9.30 12.13 0.95
N ILE A 51 10.13 11.60 0.07
CA ILE A 51 11.44 12.20 -0.20
C ILE A 51 11.21 13.53 -0.94
N LEU A 52 11.64 14.63 -0.33
CA LEU A 52 11.50 15.98 -0.90
C LEU A 52 12.71 16.36 -1.75
N HIS A 53 13.91 16.05 -1.24
CA HIS A 53 15.16 16.43 -1.87
C HIS A 53 16.26 15.44 -1.50
N GLN A 54 17.15 15.17 -2.45
CA GLN A 54 18.28 14.27 -2.27
C GLN A 54 19.55 14.97 -2.73
N ASP A 55 20.54 15.05 -1.85
CA ASP A 55 21.86 15.58 -2.11
C ASP A 55 22.90 14.43 -2.13
N GLN A 56 24.16 14.71 -2.49
CA GLN A 56 25.26 13.73 -2.45
C GLN A 56 25.48 13.17 -1.03
N SER A 57 25.27 13.99 0.00
CA SER A 57 25.59 13.64 1.39
C SER A 57 24.37 13.39 2.28
N SER A 58 23.19 13.87 1.87
CA SER A 58 22.00 13.94 2.71
C SER A 58 20.69 13.70 1.95
N LEU A 59 19.63 13.36 2.67
CA LEU A 59 18.29 13.06 2.17
C LEU A 59 17.27 13.81 3.04
N ARG A 60 16.43 14.67 2.44
CA ARG A 60 15.34 15.35 3.13
C ARG A 60 14.03 14.61 2.92
N ILE A 61 13.43 14.15 4.00
CA ILE A 61 12.19 13.37 4.02
C ILE A 61 11.13 14.17 4.78
N HIS A 62 9.93 14.25 4.22
CA HIS A 62 8.75 14.77 4.90
C HIS A 62 8.03 13.62 5.62
N THR A 63 8.14 13.55 6.94
CA THR A 63 7.53 12.53 7.79
C THR A 63 6.45 13.17 8.64
N GLY A 64 5.17 12.98 8.28
CA GLY A 64 4.05 13.65 8.95
C GLY A 64 4.17 15.16 8.83
N ASP A 65 4.31 15.86 9.97
CA ASP A 65 4.38 17.33 10.03
C ASP A 65 5.80 17.91 10.07
N ARG A 66 6.85 17.07 9.91
CA ARG A 66 8.24 17.52 10.01
C ARG A 66 9.10 17.09 8.83
N ILE A 67 10.04 17.96 8.47
CA ILE A 67 11.09 17.69 7.49
C ILE A 67 12.33 17.17 8.23
N LEU A 68 12.70 15.92 7.99
CA LEU A 68 13.89 15.27 8.55
C LEU A 68 15.02 15.31 7.52
N ASN A 69 16.20 15.79 7.92
CA ASN A 69 17.42 15.73 7.11
C ASN A 69 18.32 14.57 7.59
N ILE A 70 18.45 13.53 6.79
CA ILE A 70 19.16 12.28 7.13
C ILE A 70 20.43 12.18 6.30
N SER A 71 21.59 12.01 6.94
CA SER A 71 22.84 11.74 6.21
C SER A 71 22.82 10.37 5.55
N LYS A 72 23.25 10.28 4.28
CA LYS A 72 23.36 9.02 3.52
C LYS A 72 24.28 7.99 4.18
N LYS A 73 25.25 8.43 4.99
CA LYS A 73 26.09 7.52 5.80
C LYS A 73 25.26 6.67 6.77
N ARG A 74 24.12 7.19 7.23
CA ARG A 74 23.20 6.50 8.16
C ARG A 74 22.14 5.67 7.43
N ILE A 75 22.01 5.80 6.12
CA ILE A 75 21.01 5.08 5.33
C ILE A 75 21.59 3.71 4.94
N LEU A 76 20.80 2.67 5.18
CA LEU A 76 21.08 1.31 4.73
C LEU A 76 20.45 1.06 3.36
N ARG A 77 19.15 1.37 3.23
CA ARG A 77 18.37 1.14 2.02
C ARG A 77 17.24 2.16 1.89
N VAL A 78 16.95 2.57 0.66
CA VAL A 78 15.76 3.37 0.31
C VAL A 78 14.86 2.48 -0.55
N GLU A 79 13.60 2.33 -0.15
CA GLU A 79 12.58 1.60 -0.90
C GLU A 79 11.49 2.60 -1.33
N TYR A 80 11.37 2.80 -2.64
CA TYR A 80 10.35 3.64 -3.24
C TYR A 80 9.07 2.84 -3.44
N ASN A 81 7.93 3.41 -3.08
CA ASN A 81 6.61 2.79 -3.28
C ASN A 81 6.52 1.36 -2.71
N ALA A 82 7.15 1.11 -1.56
CA ALA A 82 6.95 -0.14 -0.84
C ALA A 82 5.50 -0.17 -0.35
N LEU A 83 4.63 -0.87 -1.08
CA LEU A 83 3.26 -1.19 -0.67
C LEU A 83 3.28 -2.18 0.51
N ARG A 84 3.83 -1.75 1.65
CA ARG A 84 3.88 -2.54 2.86
C ARG A 84 3.09 -1.82 3.93
N GLU A 85 2.06 -2.49 4.41
CA GLU A 85 1.31 -2.06 5.58
C GLU A 85 2.31 -1.75 6.70
N PRO A 86 2.22 -0.56 7.36
CA PRO A 86 3.07 -0.26 8.50
C PRO A 86 2.92 -1.43 9.49
N PRO A 87 4.01 -1.99 10.03
CA PRO A 87 3.91 -3.16 10.89
C PRO A 87 2.89 -2.87 11.98
N GLU A 88 1.77 -3.56 11.92
CA GLU A 88 0.77 -3.56 12.96
C GLU A 88 1.55 -3.95 14.22
N LYS A 89 1.48 -3.11 15.26
CA LYS A 89 2.18 -3.38 16.51
C LYS A 89 1.52 -4.63 17.10
N GLU A 90 2.01 -5.81 16.71
CA GLU A 90 1.62 -7.06 17.35
C GLU A 90 1.89 -6.89 18.85
N PRO A 91 0.89 -7.12 19.71
CA PRO A 91 1.14 -7.15 21.14
C PRO A 91 2.13 -8.28 21.38
N VAL A 92 3.35 -7.92 21.76
CA VAL A 92 4.41 -8.81 22.19
C VAL A 92 3.89 -9.63 23.37
N GLY A 93 3.32 -10.79 23.04
CA GLY A 93 3.00 -11.85 23.97
C GLY A 93 4.30 -12.41 24.51
N ARG A 94 4.46 -12.31 25.83
CA ARG A 94 5.53 -12.93 26.61
C ARG A 94 5.53 -14.43 26.36
N GLU A 95 6.51 -14.94 25.63
CA GLU A 95 7.05 -16.29 25.78
C GLU A 95 8.26 -16.44 24.85
N GLU A 96 9.44 -16.10 25.35
CA GLU A 96 10.75 -16.70 24.99
C GLU A 96 11.88 -15.89 25.63
N ASP A 97 12.13 -16.12 26.93
CA ASP A 97 13.29 -15.54 27.61
C ASP A 97 13.87 -16.54 28.62
N VAL A 98 14.47 -17.62 28.11
CA VAL A 98 15.26 -18.57 28.94
C VAL A 98 16.62 -18.92 28.30
N THR A 99 16.85 -18.59 27.03
CA THR A 99 18.11 -18.90 26.33
C THR A 99 19.07 -17.72 26.27
N GLY A 100 18.60 -16.47 26.37
CA GLY A 100 19.43 -15.26 26.33
C GLY A 100 20.27 -15.05 27.60
N ILE A 101 19.72 -15.37 28.76
CA ILE A 101 20.36 -15.10 30.07
C ILE A 101 21.62 -15.96 30.27
N LYS A 102 21.68 -17.18 29.70
CA LYS A 102 22.86 -18.05 29.82
C LYS A 102 24.07 -17.55 29.02
N ASN A 103 23.85 -16.89 27.88
CA ASN A 103 24.94 -16.42 27.03
C ASN A 103 25.57 -15.14 27.58
N GLU A 104 24.80 -14.30 28.26
CA GLU A 104 25.31 -13.02 28.78
C GLU A 104 26.16 -13.19 30.05
N GLU A 105 25.82 -14.17 30.91
CA GLU A 105 26.70 -14.55 32.03
C GLU A 105 28.02 -15.17 31.56
N GLU A 106 28.02 -15.94 30.47
CA GLU A 106 29.24 -16.55 29.92
C GLU A 106 30.19 -15.49 29.32
N ILE A 107 29.63 -14.49 28.64
CA ILE A 107 30.39 -13.33 28.12
C ILE A 107 31.01 -12.52 29.26
N ARG A 108 30.28 -12.30 30.37
CA ARG A 108 30.83 -11.59 31.54
C ARG A 108 31.98 -12.35 32.21
N ARG A 109 31.93 -13.69 32.25
CA ARG A 109 33.03 -14.52 32.80
C ARG A 109 34.29 -14.45 31.94
N LEU A 110 34.16 -14.41 30.62
CA LEU A 110 35.30 -14.29 29.72
C LEU A 110 36.00 -12.93 29.80
N LEU A 111 35.22 -11.84 29.96
CA LEU A 111 35.77 -10.49 30.13
C LEU A 111 36.55 -10.34 31.44
N ASN A 112 36.05 -10.91 32.55
CA ASN A 112 36.76 -10.85 33.82
C ASN A 112 38.06 -11.68 33.82
N ARG A 113 38.11 -12.82 33.11
CA ARG A 113 39.33 -13.62 32.98
C ARG A 113 40.43 -12.87 32.23
N LYS A 114 40.07 -12.14 31.17
CA LYS A 114 41.02 -11.40 30.33
C LYS A 114 41.67 -10.22 31.07
N ASN A 115 40.94 -9.59 31.98
CA ASN A 115 41.47 -8.48 32.79
C ASN A 115 42.39 -8.97 33.92
N GLN A 116 42.24 -10.21 34.37
CA GLN A 116 43.08 -10.81 35.41
C GLN A 116 44.43 -11.27 34.86
N ASP A 117 44.44 -11.85 33.66
CA ASP A 117 45.68 -12.28 33.00
C ASP A 117 46.56 -11.06 32.60
N SER A 118 45.97 -9.90 32.29
CA SER A 118 46.74 -8.69 31.93
C SER A 118 47.46 -8.01 33.10
N THR A 119 47.04 -8.29 34.34
CA THR A 119 47.68 -7.72 35.54
C THR A 119 48.91 -8.48 36.02
N ASP A 120 49.06 -9.75 35.64
CA ASP A 120 50.21 -10.57 36.05
C ASP A 120 51.42 -10.40 35.12
N ASP A 121 51.20 -10.07 33.84
CA ASP A 121 52.29 -9.82 32.86
C ASP A 121 52.95 -8.44 33.03
N SER A 122 52.28 -7.48 33.68
CA SER A 122 52.78 -6.10 33.83
C SER A 122 53.67 -5.88 35.07
N ALA A 123 53.83 -6.90 35.91
CA ALA A 123 54.65 -6.83 37.14
C ALA A 123 56.11 -7.29 36.94
N ALA A 124 56.49 -7.76 35.75
CA ALA A 124 57.81 -8.33 35.48
C ALA A 124 58.77 -7.42 34.69
N GLU A 125 58.38 -6.20 34.31
CA GLU A 125 59.15 -5.37 33.37
C GLU A 125 59.58 -3.98 33.92
N VAL A 126 59.78 -3.88 35.24
CA VAL A 126 60.33 -2.66 35.87
C VAL A 126 61.62 -3.00 36.62
N GLU A 127 62.71 -3.18 35.88
CA GLU A 127 64.07 -2.92 36.36
C GLU A 127 65.02 -2.73 35.16
N SER A 128 65.92 -1.74 35.27
CA SER A 128 66.81 -1.17 34.23
C SER A 128 66.10 -0.18 33.28
N ASP A 129 66.55 1.04 33.02
CA ASP A 129 67.88 1.58 33.19
C ASP A 129 67.83 3.11 33.33
N SER A 130 68.75 3.61 34.14
CA SER A 130 68.97 5.03 34.41
C SER A 130 69.99 5.60 33.43
N SER A 131 69.85 6.88 33.02
CA SER A 131 70.91 7.92 33.02
C SER A 131 70.75 9.01 31.94
N GLN A 132 70.83 10.28 32.40
CA GLN A 132 71.48 11.47 31.77
C GLN A 132 70.88 12.02 30.45
N ASN A 133 70.75 13.32 30.13
CA ASN A 133 71.05 14.67 30.66
C ASN A 133 70.30 15.70 29.71
N PRO A 134 70.39 17.05 29.78
CA PRO A 134 69.24 17.95 29.58
C PRO A 134 69.43 18.95 28.40
N ASN A 135 68.57 19.98 28.37
CA ASN A 135 68.47 21.12 27.44
C ASN A 135 67.46 20.84 26.32
N ASN A 136 66.41 21.64 26.09
CA ASN A 136 66.46 23.08 25.87
C ASN A 136 65.05 23.69 25.90
N SER A 137 65.04 25.02 25.98
CA SER A 137 64.00 26.01 26.14
C SER A 137 62.81 26.05 25.16
N ASP A 138 61.78 26.78 25.63
CA ASP A 138 60.79 27.57 24.90
C ASP A 138 59.59 26.87 24.24
N ASN A 139 58.44 26.96 24.92
CA ASN A 139 57.27 27.65 24.36
C ASN A 139 56.16 27.81 25.41
N SER A 140 56.14 28.97 26.05
CA SER A 140 54.96 29.53 26.71
C SER A 140 54.01 30.06 25.63
N ASP A 141 52.80 29.48 25.51
CA ASP A 141 51.57 30.14 25.00
C ASP A 141 50.39 29.15 24.77
N LYS A 142 50.24 28.11 25.60
CA LYS A 142 49.10 27.16 25.49
C LYS A 142 48.16 27.07 26.71
N ASP A 143 48.49 27.74 27.81
CA ASP A 143 47.75 27.56 29.08
C ASP A 143 46.62 28.57 29.31
N ARG A 144 46.22 29.35 28.29
CA ARG A 144 45.09 30.30 28.39
C ARG A 144 43.85 29.96 27.57
N GLN A 145 43.81 28.81 26.90
CA GLN A 145 42.63 28.37 26.13
C GLN A 145 41.87 27.17 26.72
N MET A 146 42.36 26.53 27.79
CA MET A 146 41.65 25.40 28.41
C MET A 146 40.75 25.77 29.59
N GLU A 147 40.82 27.00 30.12
CA GLU A 147 40.01 27.38 31.30
C GLU A 147 38.58 27.87 30.96
N ASN A 148 38.32 28.24 29.69
CA ASN A 148 36.99 28.70 29.25
C ASN A 148 36.10 27.61 28.64
N SER A 149 36.60 26.38 28.43
CA SER A 149 35.78 25.26 27.94
C SER A 149 35.16 24.41 29.06
N GLU A 150 35.74 24.41 30.26
CA GLU A 150 35.24 23.59 31.38
C GLU A 150 34.09 24.24 32.15
N THR A 151 33.90 25.57 32.02
CA THR A 151 32.85 26.29 32.75
C THR A 151 31.46 26.23 32.08
N ASN A 152 31.38 25.89 30.78
CA ASN A 152 30.09 25.81 30.06
C ASN A 152 29.49 24.39 30.04
N GLU A 153 30.28 23.35 30.30
CA GLU A 153 29.78 21.96 30.30
C GLU A 153 29.16 21.55 31.65
N ASN A 154 29.54 22.20 32.75
CA ASN A 154 28.97 21.94 34.08
C ASN A 154 27.62 22.63 34.36
N ALA A 155 27.25 23.66 33.59
CA ALA A 155 25.96 24.33 33.73
C ALA A 155 24.79 23.55 33.10
N ASN A 156 25.03 22.77 32.04
CA ASN A 156 23.99 21.98 31.37
C ASN A 156 23.70 20.64 32.07
N ARG A 157 24.66 20.07 32.81
CA ARG A 157 24.45 18.82 33.57
C ARG A 157 23.60 18.99 34.83
N THR A 158 23.42 20.21 35.32
CA THR A 158 22.61 20.47 36.52
C THR A 158 21.12 20.71 36.21
N THR A 159 20.76 20.99 34.96
CA THR A 159 19.35 21.15 34.53
C THR A 159 18.70 19.84 34.11
N GLU A 160 19.42 18.92 33.45
CA GLU A 160 18.84 17.63 33.03
C GLU A 160 18.59 16.67 34.20
N LYS A 161 19.40 16.75 35.27
CA LYS A 161 19.23 15.89 36.45
C LYS A 161 18.07 16.30 37.36
N LYS A 162 17.50 17.49 37.17
CA LYS A 162 16.37 17.98 37.97
C LYS A 162 15.01 17.68 37.32
N GLU A 163 14.98 17.38 36.02
CA GLU A 163 13.76 16.96 35.31
C GLU A 163 13.53 15.44 35.35
N GLU A 164 14.58 14.63 35.51
CA GLU A 164 14.44 13.16 35.69
C GLU A 164 13.86 12.76 37.06
N ASP A 165 14.15 13.51 38.12
CA ASP A 165 13.66 13.19 39.46
C ASP A 165 12.17 13.57 39.65
N ASP A 166 11.66 14.56 38.92
CA ASP A 166 10.24 14.96 38.99
C ASP A 166 9.33 13.98 38.21
N ILE A 167 9.85 13.32 37.16
CA ILE A 167 9.08 12.33 36.36
C ILE A 167 9.00 10.96 37.06
N ALA A 168 9.97 10.62 37.92
CA ALA A 168 9.98 9.35 38.65
C ALA A 168 9.01 9.30 39.85
N SER A 169 8.51 10.46 40.32
CA SER A 169 7.63 10.51 41.50
C SER A 169 6.13 10.33 41.19
N ASP A 170 5.69 10.53 39.95
CA ASP A 170 4.28 10.41 39.53
C ASP A 170 3.87 8.98 39.10
N GLN A 171 4.81 8.03 39.01
CA GLN A 171 4.53 6.66 38.55
C GLN A 171 4.31 5.62 39.66
N HIS A 172 4.41 5.98 40.94
CA HIS A 172 4.37 4.98 42.03
C HIS A 172 3.00 4.82 42.73
N ASP A 173 1.98 5.63 42.42
CA ASP A 173 0.71 5.62 43.19
C ASP A 173 -0.52 5.02 42.50
N SER A 174 -0.41 4.41 41.30
CA SER A 174 -1.59 3.95 40.54
C SER A 174 -1.84 2.44 40.47
N SER A 175 -1.17 1.60 41.26
CA SER A 175 -1.25 0.14 41.08
C SER A 175 -1.51 -0.65 42.37
N GLN A 176 -2.73 -0.57 42.90
CA GLN A 176 -3.32 -1.61 43.78
C GLN A 176 -4.82 -1.84 43.47
N GLU A 177 -5.08 -2.91 42.70
CA GLU A 177 -6.28 -3.80 42.60
C GLU A 177 -7.72 -3.25 42.33
N PRO A 178 -8.70 -4.08 41.82
CA PRO A 178 -8.66 -5.54 41.60
C PRO A 178 -9.04 -6.04 40.18
N GLY A 179 -8.40 -7.14 39.77
CA GLY A 179 -8.59 -7.84 38.49
C GLY A 179 -9.81 -8.79 38.41
N GLN A 180 -10.88 -8.53 39.15
CA GLN A 180 -12.12 -9.33 39.06
C GLN A 180 -13.19 -8.67 38.19
N GLU A 181 -13.25 -7.34 38.14
CA GLU A 181 -14.27 -6.60 37.37
C GLU A 181 -14.01 -6.63 35.85
N ARG A 182 -12.76 -6.84 35.42
CA ARG A 182 -12.42 -6.99 33.99
C ARG A 182 -12.85 -8.32 33.39
N LYS A 183 -12.90 -9.40 34.19
CA LYS A 183 -13.31 -10.72 33.69
C LYS A 183 -14.83 -10.88 33.57
N GLU A 184 -15.61 -10.05 34.27
CA GLU A 184 -17.06 -9.98 34.05
C GLU A 184 -17.43 -9.13 32.83
N LYS A 185 -16.76 -7.99 32.61
CA LYS A 185 -17.00 -7.16 31.41
C LYS A 185 -16.65 -7.87 30.11
N GLU A 186 -15.56 -8.63 30.08
CA GLU A 186 -15.14 -9.35 28.87
C GLU A 186 -16.09 -10.50 28.50
N LYS A 187 -16.77 -11.11 29.48
CA LYS A 187 -17.83 -12.11 29.23
C LYS A 187 -19.16 -11.49 28.80
N GLU A 188 -19.48 -10.30 29.31
CA GLU A 188 -20.70 -9.59 28.93
C GLU A 188 -20.63 -9.11 27.47
N ASP A 189 -19.43 -8.69 27.01
CA ASP A 189 -19.17 -8.29 25.63
C ASP A 189 -19.22 -9.48 24.64
N GLU A 190 -18.73 -10.67 25.01
CA GLU A 190 -18.83 -11.88 24.17
C GLU A 190 -20.28 -12.36 24.00
N ASP A 191 -21.07 -12.36 25.08
CA ASP A 191 -22.48 -12.76 25.05
C ASP A 191 -23.34 -11.77 24.22
N GLU A 192 -22.98 -10.48 24.19
CA GLU A 192 -23.66 -9.47 23.38
C GLU A 192 -23.33 -9.60 21.89
N ILE A 193 -22.10 -9.98 21.55
CA ILE A 193 -21.68 -10.29 20.17
C ILE A 193 -22.40 -11.53 19.64
N GLU A 194 -22.50 -12.61 20.43
CA GLU A 194 -23.24 -13.81 20.02
C GLU A 194 -24.73 -13.53 19.82
N ARG A 195 -25.39 -12.79 20.72
CA ARG A 195 -26.80 -12.41 20.55
C ARG A 195 -27.04 -11.55 19.31
N ASN A 196 -26.16 -10.58 19.05
CA ASN A 196 -26.29 -9.73 17.86
C ASN A 196 -26.02 -10.50 16.55
N SER A 197 -25.17 -11.52 16.58
CA SER A 197 -24.94 -12.40 15.42
C SER A 197 -26.15 -13.29 15.12
N HIS A 198 -26.81 -13.82 16.14
CA HIS A 198 -28.03 -14.62 15.98
C HIS A 198 -29.24 -13.78 15.54
N ILE A 199 -29.36 -12.52 15.97
CA ILE A 199 -30.42 -11.61 15.52
C ILE A 199 -30.25 -11.26 14.03
N LYS A 200 -29.03 -11.01 13.55
CA LYS A 200 -28.78 -10.77 12.12
C LYS A 200 -29.11 -11.98 11.24
N ASN A 201 -28.74 -13.19 11.68
CA ASN A 201 -29.03 -14.40 10.93
C ASN A 201 -30.53 -14.74 10.92
N SER A 202 -31.27 -14.43 11.99
CA SER A 202 -32.71 -14.67 12.06
C SER A 202 -33.57 -13.59 11.37
N GLU A 203 -33.03 -12.38 11.15
CA GLU A 203 -33.65 -11.38 10.26
C GLU A 203 -33.41 -11.65 8.76
N GLU A 204 -32.36 -12.40 8.40
CA GLU A 204 -32.13 -12.82 7.01
C GLU A 204 -33.00 -14.03 6.59
N GLU A 205 -33.37 -14.90 7.53
CA GLU A 205 -34.17 -16.11 7.24
C GLU A 205 -35.68 -15.83 7.04
N ASN A 206 -36.17 -14.65 7.47
CA ASN A 206 -37.61 -14.31 7.42
C ASN A 206 -37.99 -13.26 6.36
N LYS A 207 -37.08 -12.91 5.45
CA LYS A 207 -37.43 -12.09 4.27
C LYS A 207 -38.10 -12.96 3.24
N ASP A 208 -39.42 -12.90 3.23
CA ASP A 208 -40.33 -13.46 2.23
C ASP A 208 -39.70 -13.38 0.81
N PRO A 209 -39.33 -14.50 0.17
CA PRO A 209 -38.63 -14.51 -1.12
C PRO A 209 -39.45 -13.88 -2.25
N GLY A 210 -40.76 -13.66 -2.01
CA GLY A 210 -41.68 -13.02 -2.94
C GLY A 210 -41.54 -11.51 -3.09
N ASN A 211 -40.80 -10.82 -2.21
CA ASN A 211 -40.57 -9.38 -2.30
C ASN A 211 -39.10 -9.01 -2.55
N SER A 212 -38.39 -9.84 -3.33
CA SER A 212 -37.15 -9.39 -3.97
C SER A 212 -37.51 -8.19 -4.84
N GLN A 213 -37.20 -6.99 -4.35
CA GLN A 213 -37.43 -5.73 -5.01
C GLN A 213 -37.03 -5.86 -6.48
N ARG A 214 -38.00 -5.64 -7.37
CA ARG A 214 -37.77 -5.62 -8.82
C ARG A 214 -36.64 -4.66 -9.11
N VAL A 215 -35.46 -5.22 -9.36
CA VAL A 215 -34.25 -4.47 -9.64
C VAL A 215 -34.49 -3.73 -10.96
N GLY A 216 -34.63 -2.42 -10.91
CA GLY A 216 -34.83 -1.63 -12.12
C GLY A 216 -33.54 -1.59 -12.96
N ARG A 217 -33.66 -1.42 -14.28
CA ARG A 217 -32.50 -1.24 -15.18
C ARG A 217 -31.57 -0.11 -14.73
N MET A 218 -32.14 0.93 -14.12
CA MET A 218 -31.37 2.04 -13.55
C MET A 218 -30.54 1.64 -12.33
N ASP A 219 -31.00 0.68 -11.51
CA ASP A 219 -30.20 0.18 -10.38
C ASP A 219 -29.00 -0.62 -10.89
N ILE A 220 -29.23 -1.46 -11.90
CA ILE A 220 -28.16 -2.20 -12.61
C ILE A 220 -27.14 -1.21 -13.19
N LEU A 221 -27.60 -0.17 -13.88
CA LEU A 221 -26.73 0.84 -14.47
C LEU A 221 -25.89 1.58 -13.41
N TRP A 222 -26.51 2.00 -12.31
CA TRP A 222 -25.81 2.71 -11.22
C TRP A 222 -24.72 1.84 -10.58
N ARG A 223 -24.99 0.55 -10.36
CA ARG A 223 -23.99 -0.38 -9.83
C ARG A 223 -22.84 -0.59 -10.80
N SER A 224 -23.13 -0.79 -12.09
CA SER A 224 -22.12 -0.91 -13.15
C SER A 224 -21.32 0.38 -13.38
N ALA A 225 -21.87 1.54 -13.02
CA ALA A 225 -21.16 2.82 -13.06
C ALA A 225 -20.15 2.96 -11.92
N LEU A 226 -20.46 2.44 -10.73
CA LEU A 226 -19.52 2.41 -9.61
C LEU A 226 -18.40 1.41 -9.85
N ILE A 227 -18.76 0.17 -10.20
CA ILE A 227 -17.81 -0.92 -10.44
C ILE A 227 -18.22 -1.61 -11.73
N PRO A 228 -17.39 -1.56 -12.79
CA PRO A 228 -17.66 -2.26 -14.04
C PRO A 228 -17.94 -3.74 -13.80
N GLY A 229 -19.07 -4.24 -14.32
CA GLY A 229 -19.53 -5.61 -14.09
C GLY A 229 -20.44 -5.86 -12.89
N TRP A 230 -20.52 -4.95 -11.91
CA TRP A 230 -21.27 -5.22 -10.66
C TRP A 230 -22.79 -5.30 -10.87
N GLY A 231 -23.35 -4.44 -11.74
CA GLY A 231 -24.78 -4.46 -12.05
C GLY A 231 -25.21 -5.75 -12.74
N GLN A 232 -24.41 -6.26 -13.69
CA GLN A 232 -24.70 -7.51 -14.41
C GLN A 232 -24.64 -8.72 -13.48
N TRP A 233 -23.67 -8.74 -12.56
CA TRP A 233 -23.60 -9.79 -11.54
C TRP A 233 -24.87 -9.78 -10.69
N TYR A 234 -25.33 -8.60 -10.24
CA TYR A 234 -26.55 -8.48 -9.44
C TYR A 234 -27.83 -8.85 -10.22
N ALA A 235 -27.84 -8.64 -11.54
CA ALA A 235 -28.92 -9.09 -12.41
C ALA A 235 -28.93 -10.60 -12.68
N GLY A 236 -27.97 -11.36 -12.13
CA GLY A 236 -27.84 -12.81 -12.32
C GLY A 236 -27.09 -13.22 -13.59
N ASP A 237 -26.41 -12.30 -14.26
CA ASP A 237 -25.48 -12.59 -15.36
C ASP A 237 -24.03 -12.55 -14.85
N THR A 238 -23.70 -13.56 -14.03
CA THR A 238 -22.40 -13.67 -13.34
C THR A 238 -21.22 -13.70 -14.32
N TRP A 239 -21.40 -14.33 -15.49
CA TRP A 239 -20.35 -14.46 -16.49
C TRP A 239 -19.99 -13.11 -17.12
N LYS A 240 -20.99 -12.31 -17.53
CA LYS A 240 -20.74 -10.95 -18.04
C LYS A 240 -20.12 -10.06 -16.97
N GLY A 241 -20.70 -10.07 -15.75
CA GLY A 241 -20.19 -9.25 -14.65
C GLY A 241 -18.73 -9.52 -14.32
N MET A 242 -18.34 -10.80 -14.23
CA MET A 242 -16.96 -11.20 -14.01
C MET A 242 -16.06 -10.80 -15.19
N GLY A 243 -16.51 -11.03 -16.43
CA GLY A 243 -15.76 -10.69 -17.64
C GLY A 243 -15.42 -9.20 -17.72
N PHE A 244 -16.39 -8.32 -17.47
CA PHE A 244 -16.18 -6.87 -17.46
C PHE A 244 -15.26 -6.41 -16.32
N THR A 245 -15.40 -6.99 -15.13
CA THR A 245 -14.54 -6.66 -13.98
C THR A 245 -13.08 -6.97 -14.30
N VAL A 246 -12.80 -8.18 -14.80
CA VAL A 246 -11.43 -8.61 -15.15
C VAL A 246 -10.86 -7.79 -16.30
N LEU A 247 -11.66 -7.54 -17.34
CA LEU A 247 -11.24 -6.73 -18.50
C LEU A 247 -10.90 -5.29 -18.09
N PHE A 248 -11.76 -4.67 -17.28
CA PHE A 248 -11.53 -3.31 -16.79
C PHE A 248 -10.31 -3.23 -15.87
N ALA A 249 -10.15 -4.17 -14.93
CA ALA A 249 -8.99 -4.22 -14.05
C ALA A 249 -7.68 -4.39 -14.84
N GLY A 250 -7.66 -5.26 -15.85
CA GLY A 250 -6.51 -5.44 -16.73
C GLY A 250 -6.18 -4.19 -17.54
N ALA A 251 -7.19 -3.52 -18.10
CA ALA A 251 -7.00 -2.25 -18.81
C ALA A 251 -6.51 -1.13 -17.89
N ALA A 252 -7.06 -1.03 -16.67
CA ALA A 252 -6.65 -0.05 -15.68
C ALA A 252 -5.19 -0.27 -15.24
N TYR A 253 -4.78 -1.53 -15.05
CA TYR A 253 -3.39 -1.88 -14.80
C TYR A 253 -2.46 -1.47 -15.95
N GLY A 254 -2.89 -1.66 -17.20
CA GLY A 254 -2.14 -1.19 -18.38
C GLY A 254 -1.95 0.33 -18.41
N VAL A 255 -2.98 1.10 -18.06
CA VAL A 255 -2.88 2.56 -17.90
C VAL A 255 -1.92 2.93 -16.78
N TYR A 256 -2.01 2.25 -15.64
CA TYR A 256 -1.10 2.48 -14.50
C TYR A 256 0.36 2.26 -14.88
N GLU A 257 0.70 1.14 -15.52
CA GLU A 257 2.07 0.82 -15.89
C GLU A 257 2.63 1.81 -16.94
N THR A 258 1.84 2.15 -17.96
CA THR A 258 2.24 3.15 -18.96
C THR A 258 2.44 4.53 -18.35
N ASN A 259 1.57 4.93 -17.41
CA ASN A 259 1.68 6.20 -16.70
C ASN A 259 2.90 6.22 -15.77
N ARG A 260 3.21 5.11 -15.10
CA ARG A 260 4.41 5.00 -14.26
C ARG A 260 5.69 5.23 -15.07
N LEU A 261 5.79 4.62 -16.25
CA LEU A 261 6.93 4.80 -17.16
C LEU A 261 7.02 6.23 -17.72
N TYR A 262 5.86 6.85 -18.01
CA TYR A 262 5.82 8.25 -18.42
C TYR A 262 6.32 9.17 -17.30
N ILE A 263 5.85 8.99 -16.07
CA ILE A 263 6.27 9.81 -14.92
C ILE A 263 7.76 9.64 -14.65
N SER A 264 8.30 8.41 -14.73
CA SER A 264 9.74 8.22 -14.52
C SER A 264 10.58 8.91 -15.59
N GLN A 265 10.17 8.86 -16.86
CA GLN A 265 10.88 9.56 -17.93
C GLN A 265 10.71 11.08 -17.86
N ALA A 266 9.54 11.57 -17.45
CA ALA A 266 9.33 12.99 -17.19
C ALA A 266 10.23 13.47 -16.06
N ALA A 267 10.37 12.68 -14.98
CA ALA A 267 11.25 12.99 -13.86
C ALA A 267 12.74 12.92 -14.25
N GLU A 268 13.16 11.99 -15.12
CA GLU A 268 14.51 11.98 -15.69
C GLU A 268 14.76 13.24 -16.52
N LEU A 269 13.77 13.67 -17.31
CA LEU A 269 13.82 14.92 -18.04
C LEU A 269 13.83 16.13 -17.11
N GLU A 270 13.27 16.07 -15.90
CA GLU A 270 13.33 17.15 -14.90
C GLU A 270 14.54 17.05 -13.95
N SER A 271 15.30 15.96 -14.01
CA SER A 271 16.41 15.70 -13.09
C SER A 271 17.51 16.76 -13.20
N ALA A 272 18.39 16.81 -12.19
CA ALA A 272 19.42 17.83 -12.05
C ALA A 272 20.40 17.93 -13.25
N ASP A 273 20.41 16.94 -14.15
CA ASP A 273 21.19 17.00 -15.39
C ASP A 273 20.43 17.62 -16.57
N ASN A 274 19.16 18.02 -16.39
CA ASN A 274 18.43 18.80 -17.38
C ASN A 274 18.78 20.30 -17.25
N PRO A 275 19.46 20.87 -18.26
CA PRO A 275 19.82 22.28 -18.27
C PRO A 275 18.64 23.24 -18.47
N PHE A 276 17.50 22.73 -18.93
CA PHE A 276 16.26 23.49 -19.07
C PHE A 276 15.41 23.50 -17.79
N SER A 277 15.83 22.80 -16.73
CA SER A 277 15.14 22.94 -15.46
C SER A 277 15.31 24.38 -14.97
N PHE A 278 14.20 25.02 -14.60
CA PHE A 278 14.22 26.41 -14.16
C PHE A 278 15.22 26.64 -13.01
N GLN A 279 15.35 25.65 -12.12
CA GLN A 279 16.32 25.69 -11.02
C GLN A 279 17.76 25.68 -11.53
N ASN A 280 18.11 24.80 -12.47
CA ASN A 280 19.47 24.74 -13.01
C ASN A 280 19.82 25.98 -13.83
N THR A 281 18.88 26.47 -14.64
CA THR A 281 19.09 27.72 -15.39
C THR A 281 19.30 28.91 -14.44
N LEU A 282 18.50 28.99 -13.36
CA LEU A 282 18.65 30.06 -12.36
C LEU A 282 20.00 29.96 -11.62
N LEU A 283 20.42 28.75 -11.25
CA LEU A 283 21.70 28.52 -10.58
C LEU A 283 22.89 28.78 -11.52
N ALA A 284 22.77 28.46 -12.81
CA ALA A 284 23.77 28.75 -13.84
C ALA A 284 23.92 30.26 -14.07
N ASP A 285 22.79 30.99 -14.11
CA ASP A 285 22.77 32.45 -14.25
C ASP A 285 23.47 33.16 -13.08
N GLN A 286 23.34 32.59 -11.87
CA GLN A 286 24.05 33.04 -10.67
C GLN A 286 25.51 32.53 -10.58
N GLY A 287 25.97 31.76 -11.56
CA GLY A 287 27.35 31.23 -11.63
C GLY A 287 27.64 30.07 -10.68
N PHE A 288 26.62 29.45 -10.08
CA PHE A 288 26.80 28.34 -9.13
C PHE A 288 27.09 27.00 -9.83
N ILE A 289 26.65 26.82 -11.07
CA ILE A 289 26.85 25.57 -11.83
C ILE A 289 27.54 25.88 -13.17
N PRO A 290 28.87 25.70 -13.27
CA PRO A 290 29.59 25.92 -14.51
C PRO A 290 29.22 24.85 -15.55
N GLY A 291 29.08 25.26 -16.82
CA GLY A 291 28.78 24.37 -17.95
C GLY A 291 27.30 24.29 -18.33
N TYR A 292 26.42 24.92 -17.56
CA TYR A 292 25.00 25.07 -17.89
C TYR A 292 24.73 26.41 -18.58
N PRO A 293 23.76 26.49 -19.50
CA PRO A 293 23.46 27.73 -20.19
C PRO A 293 22.78 28.74 -19.25
N SER A 294 23.24 29.98 -19.26
CA SER A 294 22.60 31.06 -18.52
C SER A 294 21.27 31.48 -19.18
N LEU A 295 20.43 32.22 -18.46
CA LEU A 295 19.19 32.78 -19.03
C LEU A 295 19.47 33.63 -20.28
N SER A 296 20.58 34.39 -20.28
CA SER A 296 20.99 35.19 -21.44
C SER A 296 21.39 34.35 -22.66
N GLN A 297 21.98 33.16 -22.45
CA GLN A 297 22.33 32.25 -23.54
C GLN A 297 21.10 31.53 -24.09
N LEU A 298 20.16 31.14 -23.22
CA LEU A 298 18.88 30.58 -23.64
C LEU A 298 17.98 31.59 -24.37
N ALA A 299 18.18 32.90 -24.13
CA ALA A 299 17.49 33.95 -24.85
C ALA A 299 17.97 34.10 -26.31
N ASP A 300 19.14 33.56 -26.67
CA ASP A 300 19.62 33.51 -28.06
C ASP A 300 18.96 32.33 -28.80
N PRO A 301 18.11 32.59 -29.82
CA PRO A 301 17.42 31.54 -30.55
C PRO A 301 18.36 30.53 -31.24
N ALA A 302 19.55 30.95 -31.67
CA ALA A 302 20.50 30.08 -32.34
C ALA A 302 21.16 29.10 -31.35
N TYR A 303 21.54 29.62 -30.18
CA TYR A 303 22.05 28.79 -29.10
C TYR A 303 20.97 27.82 -28.60
N PHE A 304 19.76 28.31 -28.37
CA PHE A 304 18.61 27.49 -27.99
C PHE A 304 18.39 26.34 -28.98
N TYR A 305 18.36 26.60 -30.29
CA TYR A 305 18.15 25.58 -31.31
C TYR A 305 19.19 24.46 -31.29
N THR A 306 20.49 24.81 -31.24
CA THR A 306 21.58 23.82 -31.24
C THR A 306 21.58 22.97 -29.97
N TYR A 307 21.26 23.59 -28.84
CA TYR A 307 21.21 22.92 -27.56
C TYR A 307 19.96 22.02 -27.44
N ASP A 308 18.82 22.48 -27.94
CA ASP A 308 17.57 21.71 -28.03
C ASP A 308 17.74 20.39 -28.80
N GLN A 309 18.55 20.42 -29.87
CA GLN A 309 18.80 19.27 -30.72
C GLN A 309 19.40 18.09 -29.94
N SER A 310 20.19 18.35 -28.89
CA SER A 310 20.81 17.31 -28.06
C SER A 310 19.79 16.57 -27.17
N TYR A 311 18.65 17.20 -26.88
CA TYR A 311 17.57 16.63 -26.06
C TYR A 311 16.36 16.17 -26.88
N SER A 312 16.38 16.39 -28.21
CA SER A 312 15.32 15.99 -29.13
C SER A 312 14.95 14.49 -29.02
N GLY A 313 15.95 13.62 -28.84
CA GLY A 313 15.74 12.18 -28.66
C GLY A 313 14.97 11.85 -27.39
N GLN A 314 15.29 12.50 -26.26
CA GLN A 314 14.60 12.28 -24.99
C GLN A 314 13.16 12.81 -25.03
N ARG A 315 12.94 13.96 -25.68
CA ARG A 315 11.60 14.52 -25.89
C ARG A 315 10.75 13.62 -26.79
N ALA A 316 11.31 13.10 -27.88
CA ALA A 316 10.60 12.15 -28.75
C ALA A 316 10.22 10.88 -28.00
N THR A 317 11.08 10.37 -27.10
CA THR A 317 10.70 9.23 -26.25
C THR A 317 9.59 9.58 -25.26
N LEU A 318 9.64 10.76 -24.64
CA LEU A 318 8.61 11.22 -23.70
C LEU A 318 7.26 11.42 -24.41
N GLU A 319 7.27 12.01 -25.60
CA GLU A 319 6.08 12.21 -26.43
C GLU A 319 5.45 10.86 -26.85
N ASN A 320 6.27 9.91 -27.30
CA ASN A 320 5.80 8.55 -27.60
C ASN A 320 5.18 7.85 -26.37
N ARG A 321 5.72 8.06 -25.16
CA ARG A 321 5.12 7.53 -23.93
C ARG A 321 3.83 8.23 -23.56
N TYR A 322 3.78 9.56 -23.70
CA TYR A 322 2.57 10.33 -23.48
C TYR A 322 1.43 9.87 -24.40
N ASP A 323 1.72 9.65 -25.68
CA ASP A 323 0.75 9.10 -26.64
C ASP A 323 0.30 7.69 -26.25
N SER A 324 1.20 6.86 -25.73
CA SER A 324 0.87 5.52 -25.21
C SER A 324 -0.09 5.60 -24.01
N VAL A 325 0.16 6.50 -23.05
CA VAL A 325 -0.72 6.73 -21.89
C VAL A 325 -2.08 7.24 -22.34
N ARG A 326 -2.10 8.18 -23.30
CA ARG A 326 -3.35 8.72 -23.87
C ARG A 326 -4.16 7.64 -24.56
N ALA A 327 -3.52 6.81 -25.38
CA ALA A 327 -4.16 5.70 -26.08
C ALA A 327 -4.70 4.66 -25.08
N ALA A 328 -3.91 4.27 -24.08
CA ALA A 328 -4.34 3.33 -23.04
C ALA A 328 -5.53 3.88 -22.23
N SER A 329 -5.48 5.16 -21.86
CA SER A 329 -6.57 5.83 -21.13
C SER A 329 -7.85 5.91 -21.96
N ALA A 330 -7.73 6.25 -23.25
CA ALA A 330 -8.86 6.26 -24.17
C ALA A 330 -9.50 4.87 -24.31
N PHE A 331 -8.69 3.82 -24.38
CA PHE A 331 -9.16 2.44 -24.41
C PHE A 331 -9.89 2.04 -23.13
N LEU A 332 -9.38 2.43 -21.94
CA LEU A 332 -10.05 2.20 -20.66
C LEU A 332 -11.43 2.88 -20.60
N VAL A 333 -11.52 4.13 -21.06
CA VAL A 333 -12.80 4.87 -21.13
C VAL A 333 -13.77 4.19 -22.09
N LEU A 334 -13.29 3.68 -23.22
CA LEU A 334 -14.11 2.93 -24.18
C LEU A 334 -14.70 1.66 -23.55
N ILE A 335 -13.88 0.87 -22.84
CA ILE A 335 -14.35 -0.31 -22.09
C ILE A 335 -15.41 0.07 -21.07
N TYR A 336 -15.20 1.16 -20.34
CA TYR A 336 -16.15 1.64 -19.33
C TYR A 336 -17.51 2.03 -19.94
N ILE A 337 -17.49 2.81 -21.04
CA ILE A 337 -18.71 3.20 -21.77
C ILE A 337 -19.41 1.95 -22.34
N TRP A 338 -18.65 0.99 -22.87
CA TRP A 338 -19.21 -0.25 -23.40
C TRP A 338 -19.88 -1.09 -22.29
N ASN A 339 -19.27 -1.17 -21.11
CA ASN A 339 -19.87 -1.81 -19.92
C ASN A 339 -21.20 -1.15 -19.52
N LEU A 340 -21.28 0.19 -19.54
CA LEU A 340 -22.53 0.90 -19.23
C LEU A 340 -23.62 0.65 -20.27
N ALA A 341 -23.25 0.67 -21.55
CA ALA A 341 -24.16 0.35 -22.64
C ALA A 341 -24.68 -1.08 -22.52
N ASP A 342 -23.82 -2.06 -22.23
CA ASP A 342 -24.21 -3.45 -22.04
C ASP A 342 -25.13 -3.65 -20.83
N ALA A 343 -24.81 -3.01 -19.71
CA ALA A 343 -25.65 -3.01 -18.52
C ALA A 343 -27.05 -2.45 -18.78
N TYR A 344 -27.19 -1.43 -19.63
CA TYR A 344 -28.48 -0.80 -19.92
C TYR A 344 -29.31 -1.55 -20.97
N PHE A 345 -28.68 -2.01 -22.05
CA PHE A 345 -29.36 -2.56 -23.22
C PHE A 345 -29.47 -4.08 -23.22
N PHE A 346 -28.45 -4.80 -22.74
CA PHE A 346 -28.33 -6.25 -22.91
C PHE A 346 -28.46 -7.07 -21.62
N THR A 347 -28.69 -6.40 -20.49
CA THR A 347 -28.97 -7.10 -19.23
C THR A 347 -30.46 -7.45 -19.16
N GLU A 348 -30.75 -8.74 -19.26
CA GLU A 348 -32.11 -9.29 -19.07
C GLU A 348 -32.54 -9.07 -17.62
N LEU A 349 -33.75 -8.55 -17.45
CA LEU A 349 -34.29 -8.39 -16.10
C LEU A 349 -34.65 -9.77 -15.54
N PRO A 350 -34.40 -10.05 -14.25
CA PRO A 350 -34.76 -11.32 -13.62
C PRO A 350 -36.23 -11.71 -13.83
N SER A 351 -37.13 -10.71 -13.86
CA SER A 351 -38.56 -10.91 -14.11
C SER A 351 -38.88 -11.50 -15.49
N GLU A 352 -38.06 -11.22 -16.50
CA GLU A 352 -38.23 -11.76 -17.85
C GLU A 352 -37.77 -13.22 -17.93
N ARG A 353 -36.69 -13.58 -17.22
CA ARG A 353 -36.21 -14.96 -17.14
C ARG A 353 -37.22 -15.89 -16.47
N SER A 354 -37.85 -15.45 -15.37
CA SER A 354 -38.88 -16.25 -14.71
C SER A 354 -40.15 -16.45 -15.57
N ALA A 355 -40.49 -15.48 -16.42
CA ALA A 355 -41.62 -15.61 -17.33
C ALA A 355 -41.38 -16.66 -18.43
N MET A 356 -40.13 -16.80 -18.92
CA MET A 356 -39.79 -17.83 -19.91
C MET A 356 -39.61 -19.22 -19.30
N ALA A 357 -39.10 -19.32 -18.06
CA ALA A 357 -38.90 -20.62 -17.39
C ALA A 357 -40.24 -21.31 -17.05
N GLY A 358 -41.29 -20.54 -16.76
CA GLY A 358 -42.59 -21.06 -16.29
C GLY A 358 -43.43 -21.81 -17.33
N GLU A 359 -43.14 -21.71 -18.63
CA GLU A 359 -43.93 -22.41 -19.66
C GLU A 359 -43.37 -23.79 -20.03
N THR A 360 -42.08 -24.07 -19.78
CA THR A 360 -41.46 -25.36 -20.14
C THR A 360 -41.41 -26.38 -19.00
N GLU A 361 -41.76 -25.98 -17.78
CA GLU A 361 -41.66 -26.84 -16.58
C GLU A 361 -42.96 -27.60 -16.23
N LYS A 362 -43.92 -27.72 -17.16
CA LYS A 362 -45.07 -28.63 -16.96
C LYS A 362 -44.81 -30.08 -17.39
N ASP A 363 -43.82 -30.33 -18.25
CA ASP A 363 -43.58 -31.68 -18.80
C ASP A 363 -42.22 -32.30 -18.41
N SER A 364 -41.37 -31.58 -17.68
CA SER A 364 -40.02 -32.05 -17.33
C SER A 364 -39.70 -31.98 -15.84
N ALA A 365 -40.73 -32.11 -14.99
CA ALA A 365 -40.54 -32.35 -13.57
C ALA A 365 -39.97 -33.76 -13.33
N PHE A 366 -38.68 -33.93 -13.60
CA PHE A 366 -37.87 -35.04 -13.10
C PHE A 366 -37.60 -34.74 -11.62
N PHE A 367 -38.63 -34.90 -10.80
CA PHE A 367 -38.50 -34.87 -9.35
C PHE A 367 -37.49 -35.96 -8.95
N ILE A 368 -36.26 -35.57 -8.62
CA ILE A 368 -35.45 -36.31 -7.66
C ILE A 368 -36.15 -36.08 -6.31
N SER A 369 -37.26 -36.79 -6.08
CA SER A 369 -37.80 -36.88 -4.73
C SER A 369 -36.77 -37.67 -3.92
N ALA A 370 -35.98 -36.96 -3.11
CA ALA A 370 -35.30 -37.56 -1.98
C ALA A 370 -36.37 -38.01 -0.98
N VAL A 371 -37.04 -39.12 -1.29
CA VAL A 371 -37.79 -39.88 -0.30
C VAL A 371 -36.75 -40.33 0.72
N ALA A 372 -36.81 -39.73 1.90
CA ALA A 372 -36.07 -40.18 3.06
C ALA A 372 -36.34 -41.70 3.26
N PRO A 373 -35.30 -42.55 3.32
CA PRO A 373 -35.48 -43.98 3.52
C PRO A 373 -35.77 -44.23 5.01
N GLY A 374 -37.02 -43.98 5.41
CA GLY A 374 -37.57 -44.38 6.70
C GLY A 374 -38.62 -45.48 6.50
N GLY A 375 -38.21 -46.71 6.16
CA GLY A 375 -39.18 -47.79 5.94
C GLY A 375 -38.60 -49.12 5.48
N ASN A 376 -38.24 -49.95 6.47
CA ASN A 376 -38.22 -51.42 6.50
C ASN A 376 -37.54 -52.20 5.34
N PRO A 377 -36.35 -52.82 5.56
CA PRO A 377 -35.66 -53.61 4.55
C PRO A 377 -36.27 -55.02 4.44
N SER A 378 -37.11 -55.25 3.44
CA SER A 378 -37.52 -56.61 3.06
C SER A 378 -37.90 -56.71 1.58
N ARG A 379 -37.02 -57.35 0.81
CA ARG A 379 -37.24 -57.91 -0.54
C ARG A 379 -37.28 -56.92 -1.72
N TYR A 380 -36.11 -56.66 -2.30
CA TYR A 380 -36.02 -56.44 -3.74
C TYR A 380 -34.98 -57.36 -4.37
N ARG A 381 -35.48 -58.25 -5.25
CA ARG A 381 -34.70 -59.10 -6.15
C ARG A 381 -33.88 -58.22 -7.10
N LEU A 382 -32.57 -58.42 -7.10
CA LEU A 382 -31.67 -57.91 -8.13
C LEU A 382 -32.06 -58.49 -9.49
N ARG A 383 -32.39 -57.62 -10.45
CA ARG A 383 -32.36 -57.97 -11.89
C ARG A 383 -30.93 -57.78 -12.41
N PRO A 384 -30.39 -58.70 -13.22
CA PRO A 384 -29.04 -58.58 -13.76
C PRO A 384 -28.95 -57.41 -14.75
N ARG A 385 -28.04 -56.48 -14.46
CA ARG A 385 -27.73 -55.31 -15.29
C ARG A 385 -26.90 -55.77 -16.49
N LYS A 386 -27.40 -55.52 -17.70
CA LYS A 386 -26.74 -55.81 -18.97
C LYS A 386 -25.49 -54.92 -19.08
N ARG A 387 -24.30 -55.53 -19.17
CA ARG A 387 -23.03 -54.82 -19.45
C ARG A 387 -23.09 -54.23 -20.86
N ILE A 388 -23.04 -52.91 -20.96
CA ILE A 388 -22.76 -52.22 -22.22
C ILE A 388 -21.26 -51.92 -22.19
N ALA A 389 -20.55 -52.39 -23.21
CA ALA A 389 -19.11 -52.20 -23.37
C ALA A 389 -18.79 -50.73 -23.72
N PRO A 390 -17.66 -50.17 -23.24
CA PRO A 390 -17.24 -48.83 -23.60
C PRO A 390 -16.78 -48.78 -25.07
N SER A 391 -17.44 -47.95 -25.87
CA SER A 391 -16.99 -47.57 -27.20
C SER A 391 -15.77 -46.64 -27.08
N ALA A 392 -14.70 -46.99 -27.78
CA ALA A 392 -13.47 -46.21 -27.90
C ALA A 392 -13.75 -44.79 -28.40
N MET A 393 -13.20 -43.79 -27.71
CA MET A 393 -13.13 -42.42 -28.22
C MET A 393 -11.92 -42.25 -29.14
N PRO A 394 -12.03 -41.54 -30.27
CA PRO A 394 -10.88 -41.21 -31.10
C PRO A 394 -10.09 -40.05 -30.46
N THR A 395 -8.83 -40.32 -30.12
CA THR A 395 -7.84 -39.33 -29.68
C THR A 395 -7.04 -38.83 -30.88
N GLU A 396 -7.51 -37.80 -31.59
CA GLU A 396 -6.66 -36.97 -32.43
C GLU A 396 -7.20 -35.53 -32.48
N TRP A 397 -6.59 -34.65 -31.67
CA TRP A 397 -6.61 -33.20 -31.90
C TRP A 397 -5.19 -32.82 -32.32
N SER A 398 -4.93 -32.80 -33.63
CA SER A 398 -3.67 -32.26 -34.16
C SER A 398 -3.80 -30.74 -34.31
N LEU A 399 -3.19 -30.00 -33.37
CA LEU A 399 -2.97 -28.56 -33.50
C LEU A 399 -1.79 -28.33 -34.46
N GLY A 400 -2.07 -28.26 -35.76
CA GLY A 400 -1.09 -27.87 -36.77
C GLY A 400 -0.82 -26.37 -36.72
N TRP A 401 0.28 -25.97 -36.08
CA TRP A 401 0.85 -24.64 -36.25
C TRP A 401 1.78 -24.65 -37.47
N SER A 402 1.28 -24.13 -38.59
CA SER A 402 2.08 -23.81 -39.77
C SER A 402 2.79 -22.48 -39.53
N MET A 403 4.10 -22.51 -39.27
CA MET A 403 4.93 -21.32 -39.31
C MET A 403 5.32 -21.04 -40.77
N ASN A 404 4.77 -19.97 -41.32
CA ASN A 404 5.19 -19.41 -42.61
C ASN A 404 6.23 -18.32 -42.33
N THR A 405 7.52 -18.66 -42.44
CA THR A 405 8.62 -17.69 -42.37
C THR A 405 9.05 -17.33 -43.79
N ASN A 406 8.60 -16.18 -44.28
CA ASN A 406 9.21 -15.45 -45.38
C ASN A 406 9.44 -14.01 -44.90
N TRP A 407 10.63 -13.74 -44.39
CA TRP A 407 11.28 -12.43 -44.33
C TRP A 407 12.79 -12.63 -44.28
#